data_AF-A0A1C4TRV2-F1
#
_entry.id   AF-A0A1C4TRV2-F1
#
_cell.length_a   1.000
_cell.length_b   1.000
_cell.length_c   1.000
_cell.angle_alpha   90.00
_cell.angle_beta   90.00
_cell.angle_gamma   90.00
#
_symmetry.space_group_name_H-M   'P 1'
#
loop_
_entity.id
_entity.type
_entity.pdbx_description
1 polymer ?
#
loop_
_entity_poly.entity_id
_entity_poly.type
_entity_poly.pdbx_seq_one_letter_code
_entity_poly.pdbx_strand_id
1 'polypeptide(L)'
;MTVLDNRALNRATLARQLLLERAGLPVVDAVAHLCGLQAQEPQEPFIGLWSRLTAFDPAVLSDLLTRRSVVRTHLMRRTVHLVTADDVL
;
A
#
# COMPACT_ATOMS: atom_id res chain seq x y z
N MET A 1 -13.72 -10.73 25.15
CA MET A 1 -13.24 -10.49 23.78
C MET A 1 -14.47 -10.55 22.86
N THR A 2 -14.84 -9.46 22.20
CA THR A 2 -16.03 -9.44 21.34
C THR A 2 -15.71 -10.14 20.02
N VAL A 3 -16.49 -11.16 19.65
CA VAL A 3 -16.36 -11.84 18.35
C VAL A 3 -16.96 -10.93 17.27
N LEU A 4 -16.20 -10.64 16.22
CA LEU A 4 -16.68 -9.87 15.07
C LEU A 4 -17.55 -10.75 14.17
N ASP A 5 -18.73 -10.27 13.78
CA ASP A 5 -19.48 -10.89 12.69
C ASP A 5 -18.80 -10.63 11.33
N ASN A 6 -19.27 -11.27 10.27
CA ASN A 6 -18.70 -11.14 8.92
C ASN A 6 -18.72 -9.70 8.40
N ARG A 7 -19.77 -8.93 8.72
CA ARG A 7 -19.90 -7.54 8.27
C ARG A 7 -18.89 -6.65 8.97
N ALA A 8 -18.76 -6.80 10.28
CA ALA A 8 -17.80 -6.10 11.12
C ALA A 8 -16.37 -6.43 10.70
N LEU A 9 -16.06 -7.70 10.47
CA LEU A 9 -14.74 -8.12 9.97
C LEU A 9 -14.42 -7.53 8.59
N ASN A 10 -15.40 -7.51 7.68
CA ASN A 10 -15.24 -6.91 6.36
C ASN A 10 -15.00 -5.39 6.44
N ARG A 11 -15.81 -4.66 7.23
CA ARG A 11 -15.63 -3.21 7.41
C ARG A 11 -14.30 -2.89 8.09
N ALA A 12 -13.92 -3.65 9.12
CA ALA A 12 -12.61 -3.50 9.77
C ALA A 12 -11.47 -3.73 8.77
N THR A 13 -11.62 -4.67 7.84
CA THR A 13 -10.61 -4.95 6.81
C THR A 13 -10.51 -3.83 5.79
N LEU A 14 -11.64 -3.32 5.28
CA LEU A 14 -11.64 -2.21 4.34
C LEU A 14 -11.15 -0.90 4.97
N ALA A 15 -11.46 -0.66 6.25
CA ALA A 15 -10.93 0.47 7.01
C ALA A 15 -9.39 0.39 7.08
N ARG A 16 -8.84 -0.77 7.47
CA ARG A 16 -7.39 -0.99 7.50
C ARG A 16 -6.76 -0.94 6.10
N GLN A 17 -7.49 -1.26 5.04
CA GLN A 17 -7.01 -1.13 3.67
C GLN A 17 -7.15 0.28 3.09
N LEU A 18 -7.63 1.26 3.87
CA LEU A 18 -7.86 2.64 3.44
C LEU A 18 -8.85 2.75 2.27
N LEU A 19 -9.85 1.86 2.26
CA LEU A 19 -10.85 1.74 1.19
C LEU A 19 -12.25 2.19 1.59
N LEU A 20 -12.49 2.47 2.87
CA LEU A 20 -13.73 3.13 3.29
C LEU A 20 -13.62 4.65 3.13
N GLU A 21 -12.45 5.19 3.43
CA GLU A 21 -12.14 6.60 3.36
C GLU A 21 -10.70 6.76 2.88
N ARG A 22 -10.44 7.75 2.01
CA ARG A 22 -9.08 8.07 1.59
C ARG A 22 -8.34 8.69 2.77
N ALA A 23 -7.11 8.26 3.01
CA ALA A 23 -6.30 8.69 4.14
C ALA A 23 -5.35 9.83 3.77
N GLY A 24 -5.07 10.71 4.73
CA GLY A 24 -4.05 11.76 4.63
C GLY A 24 -2.67 11.26 5.06
N LEU A 25 -2.24 10.10 4.56
CA LEU A 25 -0.95 9.50 4.91
C LEU A 25 0.11 9.80 3.84
N PRO A 26 1.39 9.96 4.23
CA PRO A 26 2.51 9.89 3.29
C PRO A 26 2.52 8.58 2.50
N VAL A 27 3.02 8.61 1.26
CA VAL A 27 3.03 7.44 0.37
C VAL A 27 3.81 6.27 0.98
N VAL A 28 4.97 6.52 1.57
CA VAL A 28 5.82 5.48 2.18
C VAL A 28 5.11 4.81 3.36
N ASP A 29 4.44 5.59 4.21
CA ASP A 29 3.69 5.07 5.37
C ASP A 29 2.50 4.23 4.91
N ALA A 30 1.83 4.63 3.83
CA ALA A 30 0.74 3.86 3.24
C ALA A 30 1.24 2.52 2.67
N VAL A 31 2.40 2.49 2.02
CA VAL A 31 3.01 1.24 1.53
C VAL A 31 3.34 0.30 2.69
N ALA A 32 3.96 0.80 3.76
CA ALA A 32 4.26 0.02 4.97
C ALA A 32 2.98 -0.52 5.62
N HIS A 33 2.00 0.36 5.85
CA HIS A 33 0.72 0.02 6.48
C HIS A 33 -0.08 -1.05 5.72
N LEU A 34 0.01 -1.05 4.39
CA LEU A 34 -0.63 -2.06 3.53
C LEU A 34 0.15 -3.37 3.44
N CYS A 35 1.30 -3.47 4.10
CA CYS A 35 2.26 -4.57 3.99
C CYS A 35 2.72 -4.79 2.54
N GLY A 36 2.92 -3.69 1.81
CA GLY A 36 3.25 -3.68 0.39
C GLY A 36 2.05 -3.74 -0.55
N LEU A 37 2.28 -3.39 -1.81
CA LEU A 37 1.30 -3.48 -2.88
C LEU A 37 1.81 -4.37 -4.00
N GLN A 38 0.90 -5.10 -4.65
CA GLN A 38 1.23 -5.86 -5.85
C GLN A 38 1.71 -4.90 -6.94
N ALA A 39 2.81 -5.24 -7.60
CA ALA A 39 3.50 -4.39 -8.58
C ALA A 39 4.03 -5.21 -9.76
N GLN A 40 3.29 -6.24 -10.20
CA GLN A 40 3.67 -7.03 -11.37
C GLN A 40 3.64 -6.11 -12.58
N GLU A 41 2.53 -5.39 -12.74
CA GLU A 41 2.44 -4.28 -13.66
C GLU A 41 2.93 -3.00 -12.96
N PRO A 42 3.90 -2.25 -13.53
CA PRO A 42 4.48 -1.09 -12.88
C PRO A 42 3.46 0.00 -12.47
N GLN A 43 2.31 0.08 -13.15
CA GLN A 43 1.29 1.09 -12.92
C GLN A 43 0.31 0.75 -11.78
N GLU A 44 0.17 -0.52 -11.41
CA GLU A 44 -0.80 -0.97 -10.40
C GLU A 44 -0.65 -0.27 -9.04
N PRO A 45 0.58 -0.10 -8.48
CA PRO A 45 0.74 0.59 -7.21
C PRO A 45 0.29 2.06 -7.25
N PHE A 46 0.45 2.73 -8.39
CA PHE A 46 0.01 4.12 -8.55
C PHE A 46 -1.51 4.24 -8.43
N ILE A 47 -2.25 3.37 -9.13
CA ILE A 47 -3.72 3.33 -9.05
C ILE A 47 -4.17 2.91 -7.65
N GLY A 48 -3.49 1.92 -7.06
CA GLY A 48 -3.75 1.44 -5.71
C GLY A 48 -3.61 2.53 -4.65
N LEU A 49 -2.56 3.36 -4.74
CA LEU A 49 -2.31 4.46 -3.81
C LEU A 49 -3.21 5.66 -4.09
N TRP A 50 -3.46 6.01 -5.36
CA TRP A 50 -4.40 7.07 -5.75
C TRP A 50 -5.80 6.86 -5.16
N SER A 51 -6.27 5.60 -5.19
CA SER A 51 -7.58 5.20 -4.66
C SER A 51 -7.67 5.29 -3.13
N ARG A 52 -6.54 5.30 -2.42
CA ARG A 52 -6.44 5.19 -0.96
C ARG A 52 -5.99 6.46 -0.25
N LEU A 53 -5.31 7.37 -0.95
CA LEU A 53 -4.70 8.56 -0.33
C LEU A 53 -5.31 9.84 -0.88
N THR A 54 -5.67 10.79 -0.02
CA THR A 54 -6.38 12.02 -0.42
C THR A 54 -5.57 12.91 -1.37
N ALA A 55 -4.27 13.07 -1.11
CA ALA A 55 -3.35 13.93 -1.85
C ALA A 55 -2.23 13.13 -2.54
N PHE A 56 -2.59 12.02 -3.19
CA PHE A 56 -1.60 11.21 -3.93
C PHE A 56 -1.04 11.96 -5.14
N ASP A 57 0.29 12.12 -5.15
CA ASP A 57 1.05 12.61 -6.29
C ASP A 57 1.95 11.47 -6.84
N PRO A 58 1.76 11.04 -8.10
CA PRO A 58 2.63 10.06 -8.76
C PRO A 58 4.12 10.42 -8.77
N ALA A 59 4.47 11.71 -8.78
CA ALA A 59 5.87 12.15 -8.77
C ALA A 59 6.56 11.77 -7.45
N VAL A 60 5.84 11.85 -6.33
CA VAL A 60 6.35 11.43 -5.01
C VAL A 60 6.69 9.94 -5.01
N LEU A 61 5.81 9.07 -5.54
CA LEU A 61 6.11 7.64 -5.61
C LEU A 61 7.30 7.34 -6.53
N SER A 62 7.40 8.04 -7.66
CA SER A 62 8.51 7.91 -8.61
C SER A 62 9.85 8.33 -7.98
N ASP A 63 9.85 9.41 -7.20
CA ASP A 63 11.00 9.85 -6.43
C ASP A 63 11.40 8.78 -5.41
N LEU A 64 10.47 8.30 -4.58
CA LEU A 64 10.74 7.26 -3.57
C LEU A 64 11.37 5.99 -4.16
N LEU A 65 10.94 5.58 -5.36
CA LEU A 65 11.54 4.47 -6.10
C LEU A 65 12.98 4.79 -6.55
N THR A 66 13.20 6.00 -7.07
CA THR A 66 14.51 6.44 -7.58
C THR A 66 15.55 6.52 -6.48
N ARG A 67 15.18 7.06 -5.30
CA ARG A 67 16.04 7.11 -4.11
C ARG A 67 15.96 5.86 -3.23
N ARG A 68 15.30 4.79 -3.72
CA ARG A 68 15.22 3.47 -3.09
C ARG A 68 14.68 3.48 -1.66
N SER A 69 13.79 4.42 -1.33
CA SER A 69 13.04 4.37 -0.05
C SER A 69 11.85 3.41 -0.14
N VAL A 70 11.35 3.16 -1.35
CA VAL A 70 10.51 2.00 -1.66
C VAL A 70 11.16 1.23 -2.81
N VAL A 71 10.98 -0.09 -2.83
CA VAL A 71 11.59 -0.96 -3.82
C VAL A 71 10.56 -1.93 -4.40
N ARG A 72 10.80 -2.36 -5.63
CA ARG A 72 10.04 -3.44 -6.28
C ARG A 72 10.88 -4.70 -6.26
N THR A 73 10.38 -5.74 -5.60
CA THR A 73 11.08 -7.03 -5.48
C THR A 73 10.09 -8.20 -5.38
N HIS A 74 10.57 -9.42 -5.60
CA HIS A 74 9.76 -10.62 -5.45
C HIS A 74 9.57 -10.96 -3.96
N LEU A 75 8.31 -11.10 -3.54
CA LEU A 75 7.96 -11.48 -2.17
C LEU A 75 6.82 -12.50 -2.15
N MET A 76 5.65 -12.12 -1.62
CA MET A 76 4.53 -13.01 -1.33
C MET A 76 4.11 -13.76 -2.60
N ARG A 77 4.05 -15.09 -2.50
CA ARG A 77 3.63 -15.96 -3.62
C ARG A 77 4.48 -15.78 -4.89
N ARG A 78 5.74 -15.33 -4.75
CA ARG A 78 6.72 -15.11 -5.84
C ARG A 78 6.35 -14.02 -6.85
N THR A 79 5.41 -13.14 -6.55
CA THR A 79 5.10 -11.99 -7.42
C THR A 79 5.84 -10.74 -6.98
N VAL A 80 5.98 -9.77 -7.90
CA VAL A 80 6.63 -8.49 -7.62
C VAL A 80 5.72 -7.64 -6.73
N HIS A 81 6.27 -7.11 -5.64
CA HIS A 81 5.59 -6.18 -4.74
C HIS A 81 6.40 -4.90 -4.58
N LEU A 82 5.70 -3.78 -4.46
CA LEU A 82 6.22 -2.52 -3.98
C LEU A 82 6.18 -2.55 -2.44
N VAL A 83 7.33 -2.44 -1.79
CA VAL A 83 7.50 -2.43 -0.33
C VAL A 83 8.45 -1.31 0.08
N THR A 84 8.48 -0.95 1.36
CA THR A 84 9.51 -0.03 1.86
C THR A 84 10.87 -0.71 1.85
N ALA A 85 11.94 0.08 1.81
CA ALA A 85 13.29 -0.46 1.93
C ALA A 85 13.54 -1.10 3.30
N ASP A 86 13.06 -0.47 4.38
CA ASP A 86 13.24 -0.95 5.76
C ASP A 86 12.62 -2.33 6.01
N ASP A 87 11.61 -2.71 5.22
CA ASP A 87 10.96 -4.02 5.32
C ASP A 87 11.73 -5.15 4.59
N VAL A 88 12.71 -4.84 3.72
CA VAL A 88 13.28 -5.84 2.78
C VAL A 88 14.76 -5.70 2.42
N LEU A 89 15.44 -4.62 2.81
CA LEU A 89 16.87 -4.38 2.58
C LEU A 89 17.63 -4.32 3.90
#